data_AF-A0A2N5TRC5-F1
#
_entry.id   AF-A0A2N5TRC5-F1
#
_cell.length_a   1.000
_cell.length_b   1.000
_cell.length_c   1.000
_cell.angle_alpha   90.00
_cell.angle_beta   90.00
_cell.angle_gamma   90.00
#
_symmetry.space_group_name_H-M   'P 1'
#
loop_
_entity.id
_entity.type
_entity.pdbx_description
1 polymer ?
#
loop_
_entity_poly.entity_id
_entity_poly.type
_entity_poly.pdbx_seq_one_letter_code
_entity_poly.pdbx_strand_id
1 'polypeptide(L)'
;MVSWLFRIRKGAYPPLTPRKGLTCCLASFSDLTYVVNQLQDEPMQSGVMFGIKRLEDLDKFIPSVLLKFPDVQPKLLNPDPDGEPHHNMLNIAYRLDDLKSDQTDAEGPSGIVTFKICRKEQYPSYFTLRKNAETRNWEEVVAIRDIKPALAFQLELSRLSNFHVTPCPTENRQIHMYYAKGKENSADSRFLVRTIVRPGRIKGSIKVADYLVAEAERLLNDALNALEVVSAPRGDVDVNHVTLNFVYGIPIGFEELQAALAGFLERHGKRLWRLRVMAAEVRLVIEDESGSPQAIRVMIDNMSGFLVKFEAYKEVTTEKGKTILKSIGPIGAYHLQPAARREWKRRSEEIPFLEPPTDPLVATELVQDEYGTPQEVLRPPGRNSVGIVAWMFVIKTPQFSTADA
;
A
#
# COMPACT_ATOMS: atom_id res chain seq x y z
N MET A 1 12.86 -30.22 -3.19
CA MET A 1 11.84 -29.91 -2.17
C MET A 1 12.55 -29.35 -0.96
N VAL A 2 12.03 -28.28 -0.35
CA VAL A 2 12.60 -27.56 0.79
C VAL A 2 11.49 -27.40 1.84
N SER A 3 11.80 -27.62 3.11
CA SER A 3 10.89 -27.36 4.24
C SER A 3 11.57 -26.42 5.23
N TRP A 4 10.83 -25.48 5.80
CA TRP A 4 11.31 -24.55 6.80
C TRP A 4 10.25 -24.32 7.86
N LEU A 5 10.69 -23.94 9.06
CA LEU A 5 9.80 -23.47 10.12
C LEU A 5 9.96 -21.96 10.24
N PHE A 6 8.88 -21.26 10.52
CA PHE A 6 8.91 -19.82 10.75
C PHE A 6 7.90 -19.41 11.81
N ARG A 7 8.15 -18.26 12.43
CA ARG A 7 7.21 -17.56 13.31
C ARG A 7 7.04 -16.16 12.78
N ILE A 8 5.82 -15.63 12.81
CA ILE A 8 5.59 -14.24 12.47
C ILE A 8 5.98 -13.41 13.70
N ARG A 9 7.14 -12.73 13.64
CA ARG A 9 7.62 -11.81 14.68
C ARG A 9 7.91 -10.46 14.06
N LYS A 10 7.57 -9.35 14.71
CA LYS A 10 7.88 -8.02 14.20
C LYS A 10 9.38 -7.83 13.93
N GLY A 11 9.75 -7.54 12.67
CA GLY A 11 11.12 -7.30 12.26
C GLY A 11 11.56 -5.91 12.68
N ALA A 12 12.79 -5.78 13.17
CA ALA A 12 13.34 -4.50 13.64
C ALA A 12 13.78 -3.56 12.49
N TYR A 13 14.01 -4.09 11.28
CA TYR A 13 14.58 -3.34 10.15
C TYR A 13 13.93 -3.73 8.81
N PRO A 14 13.81 -2.79 7.85
CA PRO A 14 13.41 -3.11 6.48
C PRO A 14 14.44 -4.03 5.80
N PRO A 15 14.03 -4.82 4.79
CA PRO A 15 14.94 -5.71 4.08
C PRO A 15 16.06 -4.93 3.40
N LEU A 16 17.31 -5.33 3.66
CA LEU A 16 18.50 -4.74 3.05
C LEU A 16 18.55 -5.07 1.56
N THR A 17 18.89 -4.08 0.74
CA THR A 17 19.12 -4.27 -0.70
C THR A 17 20.27 -5.28 -0.89
N PRO A 18 20.12 -6.30 -1.75
CA PRO A 18 21.21 -7.25 -1.99
C PRO A 18 22.46 -6.54 -2.55
N ARG A 19 23.51 -6.41 -1.73
CA ARG A 19 24.81 -5.84 -2.13
C ARG A 19 25.80 -6.95 -2.49
N LYS A 20 26.70 -6.68 -3.45
CA LYS A 20 27.80 -7.61 -3.79
C LYS A 20 28.70 -7.79 -2.56
N GLY A 21 29.02 -9.03 -2.19
CA GLY A 21 30.05 -9.36 -1.18
C GLY A 21 29.55 -9.88 0.16
N LEU A 22 28.25 -9.83 0.46
CA LEU A 22 27.68 -10.52 1.61
C LEU A 22 27.48 -12.00 1.26
N THR A 23 28.34 -12.87 1.81
CA THR A 23 28.22 -14.34 1.77
C THR A 23 27.08 -14.88 2.62
N CYS A 24 26.42 -14.01 3.40
CA CYS A 24 25.21 -14.39 4.10
C CYS A 24 24.03 -14.32 3.12
N CYS A 25 23.67 -15.48 2.55
CA CYS A 25 22.30 -15.72 2.08
C CYS A 25 21.36 -15.59 3.27
N LEU A 26 21.05 -14.36 3.69
CA LEU A 26 20.00 -14.12 4.67
C LEU A 26 18.70 -14.55 4.00
N ALA A 27 18.12 -15.64 4.51
CA ALA A 27 16.85 -16.16 4.08
C ALA A 27 15.80 -15.03 4.06
N SER A 28 14.94 -15.07 3.04
CA SER A 28 13.78 -14.19 2.91
C SER A 28 12.97 -14.25 4.21
N PHE A 29 13.15 -13.27 5.09
CA PHE A 29 12.21 -13.04 6.17
C PHE A 29 10.85 -12.79 5.51
N SER A 30 9.86 -13.57 5.90
CA SER A 30 8.51 -13.40 5.40
C SER A 30 7.95 -12.17 6.10
N ASP A 31 7.92 -11.04 5.40
CA ASP A 31 7.61 -9.70 5.88
C ASP A 31 6.15 -9.48 6.38
N LEU A 32 5.45 -10.55 6.79
CA LEU A 32 4.19 -10.49 7.56
C LEU A 32 4.37 -9.90 8.96
N THR A 33 5.61 -9.65 9.34
CA THR A 33 6.08 -9.08 10.60
C THR A 33 5.48 -7.71 10.93
N TYR A 34 4.89 -7.01 9.96
CA TYR A 34 4.32 -5.68 10.17
C TYR A 34 2.89 -5.67 10.76
N VAL A 35 2.21 -6.82 10.82
CA VAL A 35 0.80 -6.92 11.26
C VAL A 35 0.65 -7.46 12.68
N VAL A 36 1.68 -8.11 13.25
CA VAL A 36 1.55 -8.83 14.52
C VAL A 36 1.92 -7.97 15.72
N ASN A 37 0.99 -7.88 16.67
CA ASN A 37 1.24 -7.29 17.98
C ASN A 37 2.23 -8.16 18.77
N GLN A 38 3.23 -7.54 19.41
CA GLN A 38 4.32 -8.21 20.15
C GLN A 38 3.87 -9.15 21.30
N LEU A 39 2.58 -9.24 21.60
CA LEU A 39 2.04 -9.88 22.80
C LEU A 39 1.46 -11.28 22.57
N GLN A 40 1.37 -11.77 21.34
CA GLN A 40 0.92 -13.13 21.06
C GLN A 40 2.10 -13.98 20.60
N ASP A 41 2.49 -14.97 21.42
CA ASP A 41 3.36 -16.05 20.98
C ASP A 41 2.58 -16.89 19.96
N GLU A 42 2.72 -16.54 18.68
CA GLU A 42 2.11 -17.33 17.62
C GLU A 42 2.76 -18.73 17.53
N PRO A 43 1.98 -19.77 17.20
CA PRO A 43 2.49 -21.11 17.02
C PRO A 43 3.53 -21.16 15.88
N MET A 44 4.49 -22.08 15.99
CA MET A 44 5.48 -22.31 14.93
C MET A 44 4.77 -22.78 13.67
N GLN A 45 4.88 -22.00 12.59
CA GLN A 45 4.29 -22.34 11.30
C GLN A 45 5.29 -23.14 10.45
N SER A 46 4.79 -24.06 9.64
CA SER A 46 5.60 -24.84 8.70
C SER A 46 5.37 -24.35 7.27
N GLY A 47 6.47 -24.21 6.54
CA GLY A 47 6.49 -23.87 5.13
C GLY A 47 7.14 -24.99 4.32
N VAL A 48 6.51 -25.37 3.20
CA VAL A 48 7.08 -26.34 2.26
C VAL A 48 7.09 -25.74 0.85
N MET A 49 8.17 -25.99 0.10
CA MET A 49 8.29 -25.63 -1.30
C MET A 49 8.83 -26.78 -2.13
N PHE A 50 8.20 -27.05 -3.27
CA PHE A 50 8.73 -27.97 -4.26
C PHE A 50 8.47 -27.47 -5.68
N GLY A 51 9.28 -27.98 -6.63
CA GLY A 51 9.18 -27.63 -8.03
C GLY A 51 8.61 -28.80 -8.83
N ILE A 52 7.71 -28.49 -9.77
CA ILE A 52 7.12 -29.45 -10.71
C ILE A 52 7.36 -28.99 -12.15
N LYS A 53 7.52 -29.95 -13.05
CA LYS A 53 7.68 -29.72 -14.50
C LYS A 53 6.36 -29.91 -15.25
N ARG A 54 5.55 -30.89 -14.85
CA ARG A 54 4.22 -31.15 -15.41
C ARG A 54 3.17 -31.12 -14.30
N LEU A 55 1.94 -30.79 -14.66
CA LEU A 55 0.83 -30.69 -13.70
C LEU A 55 0.47 -32.07 -13.11
N GLU A 56 0.54 -33.13 -13.91
CA GLU A 56 0.34 -34.54 -13.48
C GLU A 56 1.30 -34.99 -12.37
N ASP A 57 2.47 -34.36 -12.25
CA ASP A 57 3.42 -34.71 -11.21
C ASP A 57 2.94 -34.22 -9.83
N LEU A 58 1.97 -33.30 -9.78
CA LEU A 58 1.40 -32.75 -8.55
C LEU A 58 0.80 -33.86 -7.67
N ASP A 59 -0.05 -34.70 -8.24
CA ASP A 59 -0.75 -35.79 -7.52
C ASP A 59 0.23 -36.79 -6.91
N LYS A 60 1.41 -36.96 -7.53
CA LYS A 60 2.47 -37.84 -7.03
C LYS A 60 3.21 -37.24 -5.83
N PHE A 61 3.47 -35.94 -5.86
CA PHE A 61 4.27 -35.27 -4.84
C PHE A 61 3.45 -34.79 -3.64
N ILE A 62 2.16 -34.48 -3.81
CA ILE A 62 1.29 -33.98 -2.74
C ILE A 62 1.27 -34.91 -1.51
N PRO A 63 1.04 -36.23 -1.62
CA PRO A 63 1.01 -37.12 -0.44
C PRO A 63 2.31 -37.09 0.37
N SER A 64 3.47 -37.09 -0.32
CA SER A 64 4.79 -37.02 0.33
C SER A 64 5.06 -35.66 0.98
N VAL A 65 4.48 -34.59 0.45
CA VAL A 65 4.59 -33.23 0.99
C VAL A 65 3.73 -33.08 2.24
N LEU A 66 2.51 -33.63 2.23
CA LEU A 66 1.58 -33.59 3.36
C LEU A 66 2.19 -34.20 4.62
N LEU A 67 2.91 -35.32 4.49
CA LEU A 67 3.60 -35.99 5.60
C LEU A 67 4.65 -35.13 6.31
N LYS A 68 5.11 -34.03 5.72
CA LYS A 68 6.10 -33.13 6.33
C LYS A 68 5.48 -32.02 7.19
N PHE A 69 4.16 -31.85 7.17
CA PHE A 69 3.51 -30.89 8.06
C PHE A 69 3.33 -31.52 9.45
N PRO A 70 3.66 -30.79 10.54
CA PRO A 70 3.65 -31.31 11.90
C PRO A 70 2.25 -31.76 12.42
N ASP A 71 1.17 -31.47 11.69
CA ASP A 71 -0.21 -31.87 12.04
C ASP A 71 -0.68 -33.20 11.43
N VAL A 72 0.16 -33.89 10.64
CA VAL A 72 -0.21 -35.21 10.07
C VAL A 72 0.27 -36.38 10.95
N GLN A 73 0.77 -36.10 12.16
CA GLN A 73 0.97 -37.14 13.17
C GLN A 73 -0.32 -37.34 13.99
N PRO A 74 -0.94 -38.53 13.98
CA PRO A 74 -2.25 -38.78 14.57
C PRO A 74 -2.21 -38.96 16.09
N LYS A 75 -1.48 -38.11 16.83
CA LYS A 75 -1.42 -38.18 18.29
C LYS A 75 -1.24 -36.79 18.92
N LEU A 76 -2.32 -36.03 18.96
CA LEU A 76 -2.76 -35.27 20.13
C LEU A 76 -4.29 -35.20 20.03
N LEU A 77 -4.94 -36.18 20.67
CA LEU A 77 -6.39 -36.22 20.88
C LEU A 77 -6.79 -35.00 21.69
N ASN A 78 -7.21 -33.93 20.99
CA ASN A 78 -8.31 -33.02 21.31
C ASN A 78 -8.16 -31.81 20.36
N PRO A 79 -8.92 -31.74 19.25
CA PRO A 79 -9.03 -30.51 18.52
C PRO A 79 -9.73 -29.51 19.44
N ASP A 80 -9.04 -28.45 19.85
CA ASP A 80 -9.70 -27.31 20.50
C ASP A 80 -10.73 -26.76 19.50
N PRO A 81 -12.04 -26.77 19.81
CA PRO A 81 -13.08 -26.30 18.90
C PRO A 81 -12.97 -24.79 18.61
N ASP A 82 -12.23 -24.05 19.44
CA ASP A 82 -11.99 -22.60 19.35
C ASP A 82 -10.55 -22.24 18.92
N GLY A 83 -9.73 -23.22 18.50
CA GLY A 83 -8.34 -23.01 18.11
C GLY A 83 -8.21 -22.37 16.72
N GLU A 84 -7.60 -21.18 16.65
CA GLU A 84 -7.22 -20.51 15.40
C GLU A 84 -6.47 -21.49 14.46
N PRO A 85 -6.88 -21.62 13.18
CA PRO A 85 -6.31 -22.61 12.28
C PRO A 85 -4.79 -22.42 12.12
N HIS A 86 -4.03 -23.50 12.27
CA HIS A 86 -2.59 -23.49 12.00
C HIS A 86 -2.33 -23.05 10.54
N HIS A 87 -1.62 -21.94 10.36
CA HIS A 87 -1.36 -21.35 9.05
C HIS A 87 -0.13 -22.02 8.40
N ASN A 88 -0.28 -23.27 7.96
CA ASN A 88 0.75 -23.93 7.17
C ASN A 88 0.83 -23.30 5.77
N MET A 89 2.05 -23.12 5.23
CA MET A 89 2.26 -22.55 3.90
C MET A 89 2.82 -23.58 2.93
N LEU A 90 2.19 -23.70 1.76
CA LEU A 90 2.65 -24.55 0.67
C LEU A 90 2.93 -23.72 -0.58
N ASN A 91 4.17 -23.75 -1.06
CA ASN A 91 4.58 -23.06 -2.28
C ASN A 91 4.92 -24.07 -3.37
N ILE A 92 4.21 -24.03 -4.49
CA ILE A 92 4.41 -24.94 -5.63
C ILE A 92 5.01 -24.13 -6.77
N ALA A 93 6.24 -24.43 -7.16
CA ALA A 93 6.89 -23.80 -8.30
C ALA A 93 6.65 -24.63 -9.56
N TYR A 94 5.84 -24.10 -10.47
CA TYR A 94 5.56 -24.74 -11.74
C TYR A 94 6.37 -24.07 -12.85
N ARG A 95 7.24 -24.86 -13.49
CA ARG A 95 8.00 -24.39 -14.66
C ARG A 95 7.16 -24.65 -15.90
N LEU A 96 6.75 -23.57 -16.53
CA LEU A 96 5.88 -23.64 -17.68
C LEU A 96 6.69 -23.50 -18.96
N ASP A 97 6.89 -24.61 -19.68
CA ASP A 97 7.54 -24.60 -20.99
C ASP A 97 6.51 -24.62 -22.15
N ASP A 98 5.25 -25.08 -21.97
CA ASP A 98 4.09 -24.94 -22.87
C ASP A 98 2.77 -25.26 -22.08
N LEU A 99 1.67 -24.50 -22.19
CA LEU A 99 0.37 -24.86 -21.58
C LEU A 99 -0.83 -24.64 -22.52
N LYS A 100 -1.72 -25.64 -22.53
CA LYS A 100 -3.17 -25.46 -22.57
C LYS A 100 -3.68 -25.43 -21.12
N SER A 101 -4.49 -24.44 -20.76
CA SER A 101 -5.01 -24.25 -19.40
C SER A 101 -6.02 -25.34 -19.04
N ASP A 102 -5.71 -26.18 -18.05
CA ASP A 102 -6.71 -26.94 -17.31
C ASP A 102 -6.68 -26.53 -15.84
N GLN A 103 -7.88 -26.38 -15.28
CA GLN A 103 -8.11 -26.15 -13.87
C GLN A 103 -8.01 -27.49 -13.14
N THR A 104 -7.14 -27.59 -12.14
CA THR A 104 -7.08 -28.75 -11.24
C THR A 104 -7.42 -28.33 -9.82
N ASP A 105 -8.41 -28.99 -9.25
CA ASP A 105 -8.77 -28.89 -7.85
C ASP A 105 -7.72 -29.63 -7.01
N ALA A 106 -7.07 -28.91 -6.09
CA ALA A 106 -6.04 -29.48 -5.22
C ALA A 106 -6.62 -29.73 -3.82
N GLU A 107 -6.72 -30.98 -3.39
CA GLU A 107 -6.96 -31.31 -1.98
C GLU A 107 -5.66 -31.14 -1.18
N GLY A 108 -5.46 -29.93 -0.64
CA GLY A 108 -4.32 -29.58 0.22
C GLY A 108 -4.64 -29.59 1.72
N PRO A 109 -3.61 -29.54 2.59
CA PRO A 109 -3.79 -29.45 4.04
C PRO A 109 -4.35 -28.07 4.42
N SER A 110 -4.92 -27.93 5.62
CA SER A 110 -5.34 -26.64 6.20
C SER A 110 -4.18 -25.64 6.14
N GLY A 111 -4.31 -24.60 5.32
CA GLY A 111 -3.21 -23.67 5.07
C GLY A 111 -3.41 -22.76 3.85
N ILE A 112 -2.36 -22.00 3.51
CA ILE A 112 -2.29 -21.16 2.32
C ILE A 112 -1.46 -21.88 1.26
N VAL A 113 -2.04 -22.12 0.09
CA VAL A 113 -1.33 -22.74 -1.04
C VAL A 113 -1.04 -21.67 -2.09
N THR A 114 0.21 -21.57 -2.55
CA THR A 114 0.61 -20.60 -3.57
C THR A 114 1.29 -21.28 -4.73
N PHE A 115 0.73 -21.10 -5.92
CA PHE A 115 1.34 -21.50 -7.19
C PHE A 115 2.20 -20.37 -7.72
N LYS A 116 3.47 -20.69 -7.97
CA LYS A 116 4.43 -19.82 -8.64
C LYS A 116 4.66 -20.35 -10.05
N ILE A 117 4.12 -19.68 -11.05
CA ILE A 117 4.29 -20.05 -12.45
C ILE A 117 5.49 -19.30 -13.02
N CYS A 118 6.54 -20.04 -13.37
CA CYS A 118 7.76 -19.51 -13.96
C CYS A 118 7.71 -19.68 -15.48
N ARG A 119 7.70 -18.56 -16.21
CA ARG A 119 7.88 -18.50 -17.67
C ARG A 119 9.29 -17.98 -17.98
N LYS A 120 9.86 -18.41 -19.11
CA LYS A 120 11.17 -17.90 -19.54
C LYS A 120 11.09 -16.38 -19.76
N GLU A 121 12.08 -15.64 -19.24
CA GLU A 121 12.25 -14.19 -19.40
C GLU A 121 11.10 -13.30 -18.88
N GLN A 122 10.11 -13.85 -18.18
CA GLN A 122 9.05 -13.09 -17.54
C GLN A 122 9.11 -13.21 -16.02
N TYR A 123 8.65 -12.17 -15.32
CA TYR A 123 8.46 -12.24 -13.87
C TYR A 123 7.46 -13.34 -13.52
N PRO A 124 7.69 -14.19 -12.50
CA PRO A 124 6.77 -15.27 -12.19
C PRO A 124 5.37 -14.77 -11.83
N SER A 125 4.34 -15.50 -12.28
CA SER A 125 2.96 -15.27 -11.84
C SER A 125 2.70 -16.01 -10.53
N TYR A 126 1.86 -15.41 -9.69
CA TYR A 126 1.50 -15.93 -8.37
C TYR A 126 -0.01 -16.09 -8.26
N PHE A 127 -0.45 -17.29 -7.88
CA PHE A 127 -1.85 -17.59 -7.57
C PHE A 127 -1.90 -18.15 -6.16
N THR A 128 -2.64 -17.50 -5.28
CA THR A 128 -2.76 -17.92 -3.88
C THR A 128 -4.17 -18.41 -3.62
N LEU A 129 -4.28 -19.65 -3.19
CA LEU A 129 -5.52 -20.29 -2.79
C LEU A 129 -5.60 -20.31 -1.26
N ARG A 130 -6.80 -20.03 -0.76
CA ARG A 130 -7.16 -20.20 0.65
C ARG A 130 -8.39 -21.08 0.73
N LYS A 131 -8.43 -21.95 1.71
CA LYS A 131 -9.63 -22.73 2.02
C LYS A 131 -10.69 -21.80 2.60
N ASN A 132 -11.86 -21.72 1.97
CA ASN A 132 -13.00 -20.98 2.48
C ASN A 132 -13.60 -21.74 3.67
N ALA A 133 -13.86 -21.03 4.77
CA ALA A 133 -14.35 -21.62 6.02
C ALA A 133 -15.78 -22.20 5.87
N GLU A 134 -16.61 -21.56 5.03
CA GLU A 134 -18.02 -21.92 4.84
C GLU A 134 -18.18 -23.03 3.81
N THR A 135 -17.59 -22.86 2.62
CA THR A 135 -17.74 -23.81 1.50
C THR A 135 -16.80 -25.01 1.60
N ARG A 136 -15.76 -24.93 2.46
CA ARG A 136 -14.63 -25.88 2.55
C ARG A 136 -13.85 -26.08 1.25
N ASN A 137 -14.15 -25.30 0.21
CA ASN A 137 -13.49 -25.36 -1.08
C ASN A 137 -12.24 -24.47 -1.09
N TRP A 138 -11.29 -24.80 -1.96
CA TRP A 138 -10.13 -23.96 -2.22
C TRP A 138 -10.52 -22.86 -3.19
N GLU A 139 -10.48 -21.62 -2.73
CA GLU A 139 -10.83 -20.45 -3.54
C GLU A 139 -9.60 -19.56 -3.71
N GLU A 140 -9.46 -18.99 -4.91
CA GLU A 140 -8.37 -18.06 -5.18
C GLU A 140 -8.60 -16.72 -4.49
N VAL A 141 -7.60 -16.27 -3.75
CA VAL A 141 -7.55 -14.92 -3.21
C VAL A 141 -7.09 -13.96 -4.30
N VAL A 142 -8.00 -13.62 -5.21
CA VAL A 142 -7.73 -12.76 -6.38
C VAL A 142 -7.14 -11.40 -5.98
N ALA A 143 -7.44 -10.91 -4.76
CA ALA A 143 -6.90 -9.66 -4.24
C ALA A 143 -5.37 -9.62 -4.14
N ILE A 144 -4.71 -10.77 -4.00
CA ILE A 144 -3.24 -10.89 -3.92
C ILE A 144 -2.68 -11.69 -5.11
N ARG A 145 -3.38 -11.68 -6.25
CA ARG A 145 -2.88 -12.27 -7.50
C ARG A 145 -1.61 -11.56 -7.96
N ASP A 146 -0.68 -12.33 -8.53
CA ASP A 146 0.61 -11.89 -9.09
C ASP A 146 1.59 -11.23 -8.08
N ILE A 147 1.31 -11.36 -6.78
CA ILE A 147 2.21 -10.99 -5.70
C ILE A 147 2.51 -12.19 -4.81
N LYS A 148 3.73 -12.27 -4.28
CA LYS A 148 4.07 -13.24 -3.25
C LYS A 148 3.23 -12.94 -2.00
N PRO A 149 2.62 -13.94 -1.33
CA PRO A 149 1.89 -13.71 -0.08
C PRO A 149 2.72 -12.98 0.98
N ALA A 150 4.00 -13.32 1.08
CA ALA A 150 4.94 -12.66 1.98
C ALA A 150 5.15 -11.17 1.68
N LEU A 151 4.93 -10.72 0.44
CA LEU A 151 5.01 -9.32 0.02
C LEU A 151 3.64 -8.63 -0.03
N ALA A 152 2.53 -9.35 0.22
CA ALA A 152 1.17 -8.80 0.11
C ALA A 152 0.92 -7.62 1.06
N PHE A 153 1.60 -7.58 2.21
CA PHE A 153 1.51 -6.46 3.15
C PHE A 153 1.94 -5.11 2.53
N GLN A 154 2.79 -5.13 1.50
CA GLN A 154 3.23 -3.93 0.77
C GLN A 154 2.09 -3.21 0.04
N LEU A 155 0.99 -3.92 -0.24
CA LEU A 155 -0.20 -3.35 -0.85
C LEU A 155 -1.09 -2.63 0.18
N GLU A 156 -0.83 -2.82 1.48
CA GLU A 156 -1.54 -2.19 2.60
C GLU A 156 -3.06 -2.31 2.50
N LEU A 157 -3.55 -3.49 2.08
CA LEU A 157 -4.98 -3.74 1.86
C LEU A 157 -5.82 -3.53 3.12
N SER A 158 -5.22 -3.66 4.31
CA SER A 158 -5.86 -3.38 5.60
C SER A 158 -6.37 -1.93 5.72
N ARG A 159 -5.75 -0.97 5.03
CA ARG A 159 -6.19 0.43 4.99
C ARG A 159 -7.51 0.63 4.23
N LEU A 160 -7.94 -0.38 3.47
CA LEU A 160 -9.15 -0.34 2.64
C LEU A 160 -10.37 -0.93 3.36
N SER A 161 -10.30 -1.12 4.67
CA SER A 161 -11.35 -1.74 5.50
C SER A 161 -12.71 -1.03 5.44
N ASN A 162 -12.75 0.25 5.06
CA ASN A 162 -13.98 1.03 4.90
C ASN A 162 -14.73 0.76 3.57
N PHE A 163 -14.14 -0.03 2.67
CA PHE A 163 -14.68 -0.29 1.34
C PHE A 163 -14.97 -1.79 1.13
N HIS A 164 -15.95 -2.07 0.27
CA HIS A 164 -16.08 -3.36 -0.39
C HIS A 164 -15.14 -3.36 -1.59
N VAL A 165 -14.09 -4.17 -1.51
CA VAL A 165 -13.02 -4.21 -2.49
C VAL A 165 -13.21 -5.38 -3.46
N THR A 166 -13.30 -5.07 -4.75
CA THR A 166 -13.30 -6.05 -5.84
C THR A 166 -12.01 -5.90 -6.65
N PRO A 167 -11.15 -6.93 -6.71
CA PRO A 167 -9.92 -6.86 -7.49
C PRO A 167 -10.21 -6.83 -9.00
N CYS A 168 -9.44 -6.05 -9.73
CA CYS A 168 -9.46 -5.95 -11.18
C CYS A 168 -8.08 -6.34 -11.71
N PRO A 169 -7.88 -7.61 -12.13
CA PRO A 169 -6.60 -8.08 -12.65
C PRO A 169 -6.13 -7.25 -13.84
N THR A 170 -4.84 -6.93 -13.87
CA THR A 170 -4.21 -6.16 -14.95
C THR A 170 -3.19 -7.02 -15.70
N GLU A 171 -2.79 -6.60 -16.89
CA GLU A 171 -1.75 -7.30 -17.66
C GLU A 171 -0.36 -7.18 -17.00
N ASN A 172 -0.08 -6.01 -16.42
CA ASN A 172 1.18 -5.76 -15.74
C ASN A 172 1.12 -6.23 -14.28
N ARG A 173 1.85 -7.31 -14.00
CA ARG A 173 1.95 -8.01 -12.70
C ARG A 173 2.48 -7.15 -11.54
N GLN A 174 2.95 -5.94 -11.80
CA GLN A 174 3.39 -4.99 -10.75
C GLN A 174 2.25 -4.08 -10.28
N ILE A 175 1.13 -4.04 -11.01
CA ILE A 175 0.00 -3.13 -10.79
C ILE A 175 -1.20 -3.95 -10.31
N HIS A 176 -1.64 -3.66 -9.09
CA HIS A 176 -2.80 -4.28 -8.49
C HIS A 176 -3.91 -3.25 -8.40
N MET A 177 -4.99 -3.46 -9.14
CA MET A 177 -6.11 -2.52 -9.20
C MET A 177 -7.29 -3.06 -8.42
N TYR A 178 -7.93 -2.18 -7.67
CA TYR A 178 -9.07 -2.50 -6.83
C TYR A 178 -10.19 -1.53 -7.11
N TYR A 179 -11.35 -2.04 -7.45
CA TYR A 179 -12.57 -1.27 -7.40
C TYR A 179 -13.10 -1.29 -5.97
N ALA A 180 -13.26 -0.12 -5.38
CA ALA A 180 -13.68 0.06 -4.01
C ALA A 180 -15.02 0.77 -3.97
N LYS A 181 -16.02 0.16 -3.33
CA LYS A 181 -17.32 0.77 -3.07
C LYS A 181 -17.49 1.03 -1.59
N GLY A 182 -17.85 2.24 -1.18
CA GLY A 182 -18.00 2.60 0.21
C GLY A 182 -18.97 1.68 0.94
N LYS A 183 -18.64 1.27 2.16
CA LYS A 183 -19.54 0.47 3.01
C LYS A 183 -20.73 1.29 3.50
N GLU A 184 -20.47 2.53 3.88
CA GLU A 184 -21.50 3.47 4.37
C GLU A 184 -22.20 4.18 3.22
N ASN A 185 -21.44 4.62 2.21
CA ASN A 185 -21.98 5.31 1.04
C ASN A 185 -21.76 4.50 -0.23
N SER A 186 -22.84 3.98 -0.79
CA SER A 186 -22.81 3.20 -2.03
C SER A 186 -22.55 4.04 -3.29
N ALA A 187 -22.74 5.37 -3.22
CA ALA A 187 -22.38 6.28 -4.30
C ALA A 187 -20.88 6.60 -4.32
N ASP A 188 -20.17 6.35 -3.22
CA ASP A 188 -18.72 6.49 -3.14
C ASP A 188 -18.08 5.25 -3.80
N SER A 189 -17.66 5.42 -5.05
CA SER A 189 -17.01 4.38 -5.83
C SER A 189 -15.70 4.89 -6.41
N ARG A 190 -14.61 4.14 -6.20
CA ARG A 190 -13.26 4.60 -6.56
C ARG A 190 -12.42 3.46 -7.09
N PHE A 191 -11.45 3.79 -7.93
CA PHE A 191 -10.33 2.90 -8.23
C PHE A 191 -9.15 3.22 -7.32
N LEU A 192 -8.68 2.17 -6.65
CA LEU A 192 -7.50 2.19 -5.81
C LEU A 192 -6.42 1.37 -6.51
N VAL A 193 -5.42 2.06 -7.03
CA VAL A 193 -4.31 1.45 -7.76
C VAL A 193 -3.12 1.32 -6.81
N ARG A 194 -2.64 0.10 -6.60
CA ARG A 194 -1.48 -0.21 -5.78
C ARG A 194 -0.37 -0.80 -6.66
N THR A 195 0.71 -0.05 -6.81
CA THR A 195 1.83 -0.39 -7.69
C THR A 195 3.05 -0.70 -6.86
N ILE A 196 3.71 -1.82 -7.17
CA ILE A 196 4.96 -2.23 -6.51
C ILE A 196 6.12 -2.02 -7.46
N VAL A 197 6.98 -1.07 -7.09
CA VAL A 197 8.19 -0.75 -7.84
C VAL A 197 9.31 -1.66 -7.35
N ARG A 198 9.81 -2.50 -8.27
CA ARG A 198 10.93 -3.40 -8.06
C ARG A 198 12.08 -2.91 -8.94
N PRO A 199 12.93 -1.99 -8.45
CA PRO A 199 14.03 -1.51 -9.25
C PRO A 199 14.90 -2.69 -9.70
N GLY A 200 15.18 -2.73 -11.00
CA GLY A 200 16.09 -3.68 -11.61
C GLY A 200 17.54 -3.37 -11.23
N ARG A 201 18.46 -4.16 -11.76
CA ARG A 201 19.89 -3.82 -11.66
C ARG A 201 20.15 -2.60 -12.52
N ILE A 202 20.56 -1.51 -11.88
CA ILE A 202 21.03 -0.30 -12.57
C ILE A 202 22.27 -0.70 -13.39
N LYS A 203 22.21 -0.50 -14.71
CA LYS A 203 23.33 -0.75 -15.63
C LYS A 203 23.86 0.61 -16.08
N GLY A 204 25.18 0.78 -16.07
CA GLY A 204 25.84 2.00 -16.57
C GLY A 204 26.04 3.10 -15.52
N SER A 205 26.36 4.31 -15.99
CA SER A 205 26.70 5.50 -15.20
C SER A 205 25.50 6.41 -14.91
N ILE A 206 24.27 5.90 -15.01
CA ILE A 206 23.05 6.67 -14.79
C ILE A 206 22.93 7.00 -13.30
N LYS A 207 22.58 8.25 -12.97
CA LYS A 207 22.30 8.65 -11.59
C LYS A 207 21.11 7.86 -11.06
N VAL A 208 21.20 7.43 -9.79
CA VAL A 208 20.16 6.61 -9.16
C VAL A 208 18.81 7.34 -9.17
N ALA A 209 18.79 8.65 -8.93
CA ALA A 209 17.59 9.48 -9.00
C ALA A 209 16.88 9.41 -10.36
N ASP A 210 17.63 9.62 -11.46
CA ASP A 210 17.07 9.60 -12.82
C ASP A 210 16.48 8.23 -13.18
N TYR A 211 17.17 7.16 -12.76
CA TYR A 211 16.67 5.80 -12.95
C TYR A 211 15.34 5.57 -12.21
N LEU A 212 15.19 6.08 -10.99
CA LEU A 212 13.96 5.92 -10.21
C LEU A 212 12.80 6.71 -10.78
N VAL A 213 13.07 7.93 -11.25
CA VAL A 213 12.07 8.75 -11.95
C VAL A 213 11.59 7.98 -13.18
N ALA A 214 12.51 7.49 -14.02
CA ALA A 214 12.15 6.74 -15.21
C ALA A 214 11.33 5.47 -14.89
N GLU A 215 11.70 4.73 -13.84
CA GLU A 215 11.00 3.51 -13.45
C GLU A 215 9.61 3.82 -12.84
N ALA A 216 9.49 4.90 -12.07
CA ALA A 216 8.23 5.40 -11.55
C ALA A 216 7.30 5.86 -12.68
N GLU A 217 7.82 6.59 -13.66
CA GLU A 217 7.08 7.09 -14.82
C GLU A 217 6.56 5.95 -15.68
N ARG A 218 7.41 4.96 -15.98
CA ARG A 218 7.01 3.77 -16.72
C ARG A 218 5.83 3.08 -16.04
N LEU A 219 5.94 2.82 -14.73
CA LEU A 219 4.89 2.14 -13.97
C LEU A 219 3.63 2.99 -13.77
N LEU A 220 3.77 4.30 -13.59
CA LEU A 220 2.62 5.19 -13.53
C LEU A 220 1.88 5.19 -14.87
N ASN A 221 2.58 5.31 -15.99
CA ASN A 221 1.95 5.30 -17.31
C ASN A 221 1.22 3.98 -17.58
N ASP A 222 1.83 2.84 -17.24
CA ASP A 222 1.19 1.52 -17.35
C ASP A 222 -0.07 1.44 -16.46
N ALA A 223 0.00 1.99 -15.25
CA ALA A 223 -1.13 2.03 -14.31
C ALA A 223 -2.28 2.91 -14.82
N LEU A 224 -1.97 4.08 -15.38
CA LEU A 224 -2.97 4.99 -15.95
C LEU A 224 -3.58 4.41 -17.24
N ASN A 225 -2.80 3.74 -18.09
CA ASN A 225 -3.30 3.01 -19.26
C ASN A 225 -4.29 1.91 -18.82
N ALA A 226 -3.93 1.12 -17.81
CA ALA A 226 -4.81 0.07 -17.29
C ALA A 226 -6.08 0.67 -16.66
N LEU A 227 -5.95 1.79 -15.94
CA LEU A 227 -7.09 2.49 -15.34
C LEU A 227 -8.05 3.02 -16.42
N GLU A 228 -7.54 3.58 -17.53
CA GLU A 228 -8.37 4.02 -18.66
C GLU A 228 -9.23 2.88 -19.23
N VAL A 229 -8.65 1.69 -19.39
CA VAL A 229 -9.37 0.52 -19.91
C VAL A 229 -10.40 0.00 -18.89
N VAL A 230 -10.02 -0.12 -17.63
CA VAL A 230 -10.88 -0.70 -16.58
C VAL A 230 -11.98 0.26 -16.12
N SER A 231 -11.76 1.57 -16.24
CA SER A 231 -12.77 2.59 -15.89
C SER A 231 -13.82 2.82 -16.97
N ALA A 232 -13.56 2.44 -18.23
CA ALA A 232 -14.52 2.60 -19.33
C ALA A 232 -15.96 2.10 -19.05
N PRO A 233 -16.18 0.91 -18.45
CA PRO A 233 -17.52 0.44 -18.11
C PRO A 233 -18.13 1.08 -16.86
N ARG A 234 -17.38 1.87 -16.07
CA ARG A 234 -17.79 2.38 -14.75
C ARG A 234 -17.62 3.90 -14.69
N GLY A 235 -18.66 4.63 -15.05
CA GLY A 235 -18.64 6.11 -15.13
C GLY A 235 -18.92 6.84 -13.82
N ASP A 236 -19.36 6.12 -12.78
CA ASP A 236 -19.69 6.64 -11.45
C ASP A 236 -18.48 6.82 -10.53
N VAL A 237 -17.27 6.48 -11.01
CA VAL A 237 -16.06 6.53 -10.18
C VAL A 237 -15.53 7.95 -10.00
N ASP A 238 -15.20 8.28 -8.76
CA ASP A 238 -14.58 9.55 -8.38
C ASP A 238 -13.38 9.33 -7.44
N VAL A 239 -12.58 10.39 -7.25
CA VAL A 239 -11.50 10.45 -6.26
C VAL A 239 -10.58 9.21 -6.26
N ASN A 240 -10.12 8.81 -7.45
CA ASN A 240 -9.21 7.68 -7.62
C ASN A 240 -7.90 7.94 -6.87
N HIS A 241 -7.27 6.87 -6.38
CA HIS A 241 -6.03 6.94 -5.61
C HIS A 241 -4.97 6.01 -6.20
N VAL A 242 -3.75 6.52 -6.36
CA VAL A 242 -2.61 5.74 -6.87
C VAL A 242 -1.52 5.65 -5.81
N THR A 243 -0.99 4.45 -5.58
CA THR A 243 0.12 4.22 -4.66
C THR A 243 1.30 3.60 -5.36
N LEU A 244 2.49 4.14 -5.15
CA LEU A 244 3.76 3.57 -5.60
C LEU A 244 4.57 3.14 -4.38
N ASN A 245 4.81 1.84 -4.22
CA ASN A 245 5.63 1.30 -3.13
C ASN A 245 6.94 0.76 -3.67
N PHE A 246 8.04 1.43 -3.31
CA PHE A 246 9.39 0.99 -3.61
C PHE A 246 9.85 -0.02 -2.56
N VAL A 247 10.11 -1.24 -3.01
CA VAL A 247 10.41 -2.38 -2.11
C VAL A 247 11.80 -2.29 -1.49
N TYR A 248 12.78 -1.79 -2.25
CA TYR A 248 14.18 -1.82 -1.86
C TYR A 248 14.68 -0.46 -1.38
N GLY A 249 15.67 -0.50 -0.49
CA GLY A 249 16.41 0.67 -0.04
C GLY A 249 17.18 1.32 -1.19
N ILE A 250 17.03 2.63 -1.32
CA ILE A 250 17.63 3.44 -2.36
C ILE A 250 18.69 4.35 -1.73
N PRO A 251 19.93 4.36 -2.23
CA PRO A 251 20.97 5.28 -1.76
C PRO A 251 20.76 6.66 -2.38
N ILE A 252 19.77 7.41 -1.90
CA ILE A 252 19.45 8.78 -2.35
C ILE A 252 19.13 9.65 -1.14
N GLY A 253 19.61 10.91 -1.16
CA GLY A 253 19.26 11.90 -0.15
C GLY A 253 17.82 12.41 -0.31
N PHE A 254 17.25 12.97 0.76
CA PHE A 254 15.87 13.47 0.74
C PHE A 254 15.68 14.68 -0.19
N GLU A 255 16.65 15.60 -0.26
CA GLU A 255 16.57 16.80 -1.12
C GLU A 255 16.57 16.43 -2.61
N GLU A 256 17.43 15.50 -3.02
CA GLU A 256 17.50 15.01 -4.40
C GLU A 256 16.20 14.28 -4.79
N LEU A 257 15.65 13.48 -3.88
CA LEU A 257 14.35 12.84 -4.06
C LEU A 257 13.21 13.86 -4.21
N GLN A 258 13.21 14.92 -3.41
CA GLN A 258 12.17 15.96 -3.49
C GLN A 258 12.22 16.68 -4.84
N ALA A 259 13.42 17.02 -5.34
CA ALA A 259 13.60 17.62 -6.66
C ALA A 259 13.12 16.70 -7.78
N ALA A 260 13.43 15.40 -7.69
CA ALA A 260 13.00 14.38 -8.64
C ALA A 260 11.46 14.23 -8.70
N LEU A 261 10.79 14.24 -7.54
CA LEU A 261 9.33 14.12 -7.44
C LEU A 261 8.59 15.37 -7.91
N ALA A 262 9.15 16.56 -7.69
CA ALA A 262 8.54 17.81 -8.16
C ALA A 262 8.38 17.81 -9.68
N GLY A 263 9.45 17.47 -10.42
CA GLY A 263 9.40 17.42 -11.89
C GLY A 263 8.45 16.33 -12.43
N PHE A 264 8.24 15.25 -11.67
CA PHE A 264 7.30 14.18 -12.04
C PHE A 264 5.84 14.65 -12.05
N LEU A 265 5.44 15.45 -11.07
CA LEU A 265 4.05 15.89 -10.92
C LEU A 265 3.62 16.87 -12.00
N GLU A 266 4.49 17.78 -12.40
CA GLU A 266 4.22 18.73 -13.48
C GLU A 266 3.96 18.02 -14.81
N ARG A 267 4.68 16.92 -15.08
CA ARG A 267 4.53 16.13 -16.31
C ARG A 267 3.22 15.34 -16.35
N HIS A 268 2.83 14.72 -15.24
CA HIS A 268 1.68 13.79 -15.20
C HIS A 268 0.37 14.40 -14.69
N GLY A 269 0.39 15.63 -14.15
CA GLY A 269 -0.75 16.26 -13.49
C GLY A 269 -2.04 16.31 -14.33
N LYS A 270 -1.94 16.72 -15.61
CA LYS A 270 -3.11 16.79 -16.51
C LYS A 270 -3.78 15.43 -16.72
N ARG A 271 -2.99 14.37 -16.83
CA ARG A 271 -3.49 13.01 -17.06
C ARG A 271 -4.11 12.44 -15.80
N LEU A 272 -3.46 12.63 -14.65
CA LEU A 272 -3.99 12.25 -13.34
C LEU A 272 -5.36 12.90 -13.10
N TRP A 273 -5.48 14.20 -13.36
CA TRP A 273 -6.73 14.94 -13.22
C TRP A 273 -7.84 14.42 -14.15
N ARG A 274 -7.52 14.17 -15.43
CA ARG A 274 -8.48 13.60 -16.40
C ARG A 274 -9.03 12.25 -15.94
N LEU A 275 -8.19 11.43 -15.30
CA LEU A 275 -8.57 10.11 -14.75
C LEU A 275 -9.13 10.19 -13.34
N ARG A 276 -9.48 11.39 -12.88
CA ARG A 276 -10.01 11.67 -11.54
C ARG A 276 -9.11 11.14 -10.40
N VAL A 277 -7.80 11.04 -10.64
CA VAL A 277 -6.82 10.69 -9.62
C VAL A 277 -6.50 11.94 -8.80
N MET A 278 -7.13 12.05 -7.64
CA MET A 278 -7.04 13.23 -6.77
C MET A 278 -5.90 13.14 -5.77
N ALA A 279 -5.47 11.93 -5.43
CA ALA A 279 -4.42 11.69 -4.44
C ALA A 279 -3.47 10.59 -4.91
N ALA A 280 -2.18 10.81 -4.68
CA ALA A 280 -1.13 9.85 -4.92
C ALA A 280 -0.24 9.69 -3.68
N GLU A 281 0.19 8.47 -3.45
CA GLU A 281 0.99 8.10 -2.29
C GLU A 281 2.26 7.38 -2.77
N VAL A 282 3.43 7.88 -2.38
CA VAL A 282 4.71 7.25 -2.71
C VAL A 282 5.39 6.81 -1.43
N ARG A 283 5.66 5.52 -1.30
CA ARG A 283 6.40 4.95 -0.18
C ARG A 283 7.74 4.45 -0.68
N LEU A 284 8.82 4.85 -0.02
CA LEU A 284 10.18 4.47 -0.36
C LEU A 284 11.07 4.39 0.87
N VAL A 285 12.12 3.59 0.81
CA VAL A 285 13.14 3.52 1.87
C VAL A 285 14.41 4.15 1.31
N ILE A 286 14.84 5.27 1.88
CA ILE A 286 16.13 5.88 1.55
C ILE A 286 17.21 5.39 2.50
N GLU A 287 18.44 5.36 2.04
CA GLU A 287 19.63 5.20 2.88
C GLU A 287 20.33 6.55 2.95
N ASP A 288 20.42 7.11 4.15
CA ASP A 288 21.15 8.35 4.39
C ASP A 288 22.66 8.17 4.16
N GLU A 289 23.43 9.27 4.06
CA GLU A 289 24.90 9.23 3.98
C GLU A 289 25.53 8.45 5.15
N SER A 290 24.86 8.47 6.31
CA SER A 290 25.18 7.70 7.51
C SER A 290 24.93 6.19 7.38
N GLY A 291 24.39 5.72 6.26
CA GLY A 291 24.02 4.32 5.99
C GLY A 291 22.77 3.83 6.73
N SER A 292 22.05 4.73 7.41
CA SER A 292 20.84 4.38 8.17
C SER A 292 19.60 4.38 7.26
N PRO A 293 18.82 3.27 7.20
CA PRO A 293 17.62 3.22 6.37
C PRO A 293 16.48 4.02 6.99
N GLN A 294 15.91 4.94 6.23
CA GLN A 294 14.77 5.75 6.60
C GLN A 294 13.60 5.52 5.62
N ALA A 295 12.48 5.02 6.12
CA ALA A 295 11.25 4.92 5.35
C ALA A 295 10.57 6.29 5.26
N ILE A 296 10.36 6.75 4.03
CA ILE A 296 9.71 8.01 3.69
C ILE A 296 8.42 7.70 2.95
N ARG A 297 7.37 8.41 3.33
CA ARG A 297 6.07 8.40 2.69
C ARG A 297 5.73 9.80 2.22
N VAL A 298 5.45 9.95 0.95
CA VAL A 298 5.07 11.21 0.32
C VAL A 298 3.60 11.14 -0.04
N MET A 299 2.84 12.11 0.42
CA MET A 299 1.43 12.31 0.07
C MET A 299 1.34 13.48 -0.89
N ILE A 300 0.59 13.26 -1.97
CA ILE A 300 0.45 14.22 -3.05
C ILE A 300 -1.04 14.35 -3.31
N ASP A 301 -1.61 15.48 -2.89
CA ASP A 301 -3.03 15.75 -3.05
C ASP A 301 -3.24 16.85 -4.09
N ASN A 302 -4.08 16.60 -5.07
CA ASN A 302 -4.52 17.57 -6.05
C ASN A 302 -6.04 17.60 -6.04
N MET A 303 -6.63 18.24 -5.03
CA MET A 303 -8.09 18.35 -4.89
C MET A 303 -8.68 19.49 -5.74
N SER A 304 -7.90 20.55 -6.00
CA SER A 304 -8.36 21.73 -6.74
C SER A 304 -8.12 21.65 -8.25
N GLY A 305 -7.21 20.78 -8.70
CA GLY A 305 -6.79 20.67 -10.09
C GLY A 305 -5.71 21.68 -10.50
N PHE A 306 -5.46 22.67 -9.64
CA PHE A 306 -4.52 23.76 -9.91
C PHE A 306 -3.36 23.79 -8.93
N LEU A 307 -3.61 23.48 -7.65
CA LEU A 307 -2.59 23.47 -6.60
C LEU A 307 -2.37 22.05 -6.11
N VAL A 308 -1.18 21.53 -6.39
CA VAL A 308 -0.73 20.24 -5.88
C VAL A 308 -0.10 20.44 -4.50
N LYS A 309 -0.68 19.82 -3.48
CA LYS A 309 -0.16 19.81 -2.13
C LYS A 309 0.82 18.65 -1.99
N PHE A 310 2.07 18.95 -1.64
CA PHE A 310 3.12 17.97 -1.40
C PHE A 310 3.43 17.91 0.10
N GLU A 311 3.29 16.72 0.69
CA GLU A 311 3.60 16.49 2.10
C GLU A 311 4.47 15.25 2.26
N ALA A 312 5.65 15.40 2.87
CA ALA A 312 6.57 14.30 3.14
C ALA A 312 6.57 13.90 4.61
N TYR A 313 6.64 12.59 4.87
CA TYR A 313 6.58 12.00 6.19
C TYR A 313 7.66 10.93 6.37
N LYS A 314 8.25 10.88 7.56
CA LYS A 314 9.09 9.79 8.04
C LYS A 314 8.24 8.77 8.78
N GLU A 315 8.33 7.49 8.41
CA GLU A 315 7.71 6.42 9.18
C GLU A 315 8.54 6.15 10.45
N VAL A 316 7.95 6.37 11.62
CA VAL A 316 8.60 6.13 12.92
C VAL A 316 7.79 5.08 13.68
N THR A 317 8.46 4.03 14.15
CA THR A 317 7.88 3.09 15.12
C THR A 317 7.91 3.71 16.51
N THR A 318 6.74 3.88 17.12
CA THR A 318 6.63 4.22 18.54
C THR A 318 7.08 3.06 19.43
N GLU A 319 7.41 3.36 20.69
CA GLU A 319 7.72 2.37 21.74
C GLU A 319 6.62 1.32 21.90
N LYS A 320 5.37 1.71 21.67
CA LYS A 320 4.19 0.82 21.69
C LYS A 320 4.06 -0.07 20.46
N GLY A 321 5.06 -0.08 19.58
CA GLY A 321 5.06 -0.89 18.37
C GLY A 321 4.13 -0.38 17.26
N LYS A 322 3.50 0.78 17.40
CA LYS A 322 2.66 1.37 16.33
C LYS A 322 3.50 2.27 15.42
N THR A 323 3.30 2.17 14.11
CA THR A 323 3.94 3.08 13.15
C THR A 323 3.13 4.34 12.96
N ILE A 324 3.81 5.46 13.11
CA ILE A 324 3.26 6.82 12.98
C ILE A 324 4.04 7.58 11.92
N LEU A 325 3.38 8.56 11.32
CA LEU A 325 3.99 9.44 10.32
C LEU A 325 4.47 10.72 10.98
N LYS A 326 5.76 11.03 10.92
CA LYS A 326 6.32 12.30 11.39
C LYS A 326 6.62 13.19 10.19
N SER A 327 5.97 14.34 10.09
CA SER A 327 6.19 15.27 8.97
C SER A 327 7.66 15.70 8.86
N ILE A 328 8.12 15.81 7.62
CA ILE A 328 9.41 16.39 7.24
C ILE A 328 9.10 17.76 6.65
N GLY A 329 9.50 18.83 7.34
CA GLY A 329 9.13 20.20 6.98
C GLY A 329 7.82 20.65 7.64
N PRO A 330 6.90 21.32 6.93
CA PRO A 330 5.67 21.84 7.52
C PRO A 330 4.78 20.71 8.06
N ILE A 331 3.99 21.03 9.09
CA ILE A 331 3.06 20.08 9.71
C ILE A 331 1.96 19.77 8.69
N GLY A 332 1.98 18.53 8.18
CA GLY A 332 1.00 18.04 7.23
C GLY A 332 -0.19 17.35 7.89
N ALA A 333 -1.22 17.04 7.11
CA ALA A 333 -2.48 16.48 7.61
C ALA A 333 -2.32 15.17 8.40
N TYR A 334 -1.31 14.37 8.08
CA TYR A 334 -1.06 13.05 8.67
C TYR A 334 -0.03 13.06 9.82
N HIS A 335 0.36 14.24 10.33
CA HIS A 335 1.37 14.35 11.39
C HIS A 335 0.97 13.61 12.68
N LEU A 336 1.84 12.72 13.15
CA LEU A 336 1.67 11.84 14.31
C LEU A 336 0.40 10.97 14.26
N GLN A 337 -0.22 10.84 13.09
CA GLN A 337 -1.35 9.95 12.92
C GLN A 337 -0.84 8.51 12.76
N PRO A 338 -1.43 7.55 13.48
CA PRO A 338 -1.21 6.15 13.18
C PRO A 338 -1.91 5.76 11.88
N ALA A 339 -1.38 4.75 11.16
CA ALA A 339 -1.98 4.19 9.94
C ALA A 339 -3.38 3.52 10.13
N ALA A 340 -4.03 3.71 11.27
CA ALA A 340 -5.42 3.36 11.55
C ALA A 340 -6.03 4.42 12.50
N ARG A 341 -7.18 4.93 12.08
CA ARG A 341 -7.97 6.08 12.59
C ARG A 341 -8.38 5.96 14.08
N ARG A 342 -8.64 7.14 14.68
CA ARG A 342 -9.10 7.54 16.05
C ARG A 342 -7.99 7.63 17.11
N GLU A 343 -7.83 8.72 17.89
CA GLU A 343 -8.75 9.76 18.39
C GLU A 343 -8.01 11.10 18.60
N TRP A 344 -8.57 12.24 18.16
CA TRP A 344 -8.04 13.61 18.35
C TRP A 344 -8.48 14.27 19.68
N LYS A 345 -8.69 13.49 20.76
CA LYS A 345 -9.33 13.99 21.99
C LYS A 345 -8.47 13.94 23.26
N ARG A 346 -7.14 13.95 23.16
CA ARG A 346 -6.26 13.86 24.34
C ARG A 346 -4.99 14.70 24.26
N ARG A 347 -5.07 15.92 23.70
CA ARG A 347 -3.93 16.84 23.65
C ARG A 347 -4.37 18.31 23.57
N SER A 348 -4.92 18.84 24.64
CA SER A 348 -5.11 20.30 24.79
C SER A 348 -4.73 20.84 26.18
N GLU A 349 -3.93 20.13 26.98
CA GLU A 349 -3.71 20.52 28.38
C GLU A 349 -2.26 20.84 28.81
N GLU A 350 -1.24 20.88 27.95
CA GLU A 350 0.14 20.88 28.48
C GLU A 350 1.14 22.00 28.17
N ILE A 351 1.00 22.94 27.22
CA ILE A 351 2.01 24.03 27.12
C ILE A 351 1.43 25.37 26.62
N PRO A 352 1.44 26.43 27.46
CA PRO A 352 1.11 27.80 27.06
C PRO A 352 2.36 28.56 26.59
N PHE A 353 2.19 29.39 25.56
CA PHE A 353 3.16 30.32 24.95
C PHE A 353 4.22 29.72 24.02
N LEU A 354 3.85 29.47 22.76
CA LEU A 354 4.30 30.22 21.56
C LEU A 354 3.78 29.49 20.30
N GLU A 355 2.77 30.05 19.62
CA GLU A 355 2.22 29.46 18.38
C GLU A 355 2.54 30.33 17.15
N PRO A 356 3.09 29.76 16.06
CA PRO A 356 3.00 30.38 14.74
C PRO A 356 1.53 30.40 14.29
N PRO A 357 1.08 31.40 13.48
CA PRO A 357 -0.33 31.55 13.14
C PRO A 357 -0.84 30.28 12.45
N THR A 358 -1.87 29.69 13.06
CA THR A 358 -2.47 28.40 12.67
C THR A 358 -2.96 28.40 11.23
N ASP A 359 -3.39 29.58 10.73
CA ASP A 359 -3.89 29.78 9.37
C ASP A 359 -3.32 31.08 8.75
N PRO A 360 -2.41 31.01 7.76
CA PRO A 360 -1.93 32.19 7.04
C PRO A 360 -2.99 32.78 6.09
N LEU A 361 -4.07 32.03 5.84
CA LEU A 361 -5.21 32.43 5.04
C LEU A 361 -6.49 31.90 5.70
N VAL A 362 -7.37 32.80 6.13
CA VAL A 362 -8.72 32.48 6.59
C VAL A 362 -9.70 32.86 5.49
N ALA A 363 -10.53 31.92 5.05
CA ALA A 363 -11.58 32.16 4.07
C ALA A 363 -12.95 31.92 4.72
N THR A 364 -13.77 32.96 4.79
CA THR A 364 -15.14 32.89 5.35
C THR A 364 -16.15 33.14 4.25
N GLU A 365 -17.19 32.29 4.14
CA GLU A 365 -18.23 32.46 3.14
C GLU A 365 -19.16 33.63 3.53
N LEU A 366 -19.56 34.46 2.56
CA LEU A 366 -20.53 35.53 2.73
C LEU A 366 -21.90 35.07 2.27
N VAL A 367 -22.90 35.19 3.15
CA VAL A 367 -24.29 34.85 2.90
C VAL A 367 -25.15 36.07 3.18
N GLN A 368 -26.13 36.36 2.32
CA GLN A 368 -27.07 37.46 2.57
C GLN A 368 -28.02 37.11 3.71
N ASP A 369 -28.19 38.05 4.64
CA ASP A 369 -29.24 37.99 5.65
C ASP A 369 -30.62 38.34 5.07
N GLU A 370 -31.66 38.29 5.91
CA GLU A 370 -33.05 38.57 5.53
C GLU A 370 -33.26 40.00 4.98
N TYR A 371 -32.29 40.90 5.17
CA TYR A 371 -32.30 42.28 4.72
C TYR A 371 -31.37 42.53 3.53
N GLY A 372 -30.76 41.48 2.96
CA GLY A 372 -29.89 41.56 1.79
C GLY A 372 -28.45 41.98 2.09
N THR A 373 -28.06 42.04 3.36
CA THR A 373 -26.70 42.44 3.77
C THR A 373 -25.80 41.21 3.83
N PRO A 374 -24.58 41.24 3.25
CA PRO A 374 -23.65 40.11 3.32
C PRO A 374 -23.14 39.94 4.75
N GLN A 375 -23.31 38.73 5.31
CA GLN A 375 -22.78 38.33 6.60
C GLN A 375 -21.80 37.16 6.44
N GLU A 376 -20.75 37.17 7.24
CA GLU A 376 -19.79 36.08 7.35
C GLU A 376 -20.41 34.88 8.06
N VAL A 377 -20.47 33.74 7.39
CA VAL A 377 -21.05 32.52 7.92
C VAL A 377 -20.10 31.35 7.75
N LEU A 378 -19.85 30.63 8.84
CA LEU A 378 -19.14 29.36 8.81
C LEU A 378 -20.14 28.21 8.60
N ARG A 379 -20.36 27.83 7.34
CA ARG A 379 -21.24 26.70 6.97
C ARG A 379 -20.49 25.65 6.15
N PRO A 380 -20.96 24.39 6.11
CA PRO A 380 -20.35 23.36 5.27
C PRO A 380 -20.35 23.77 3.79
N PRO A 381 -19.25 23.52 3.06
CA PRO A 381 -19.15 23.88 1.65
C PRO A 381 -20.24 23.19 0.82
N GLY A 382 -20.80 23.91 -0.15
CA GLY A 382 -21.82 23.38 -1.08
C GLY A 382 -23.27 23.46 -0.61
N ARG A 383 -23.56 24.21 0.48
CA ARG A 383 -24.93 24.55 0.93
C ARG A 383 -25.41 25.93 0.43
N ASN A 384 -25.01 26.34 -0.77
CA ASN A 384 -25.42 27.61 -1.33
C ASN A 384 -26.89 27.59 -1.76
N SER A 385 -27.66 28.60 -1.32
CA SER A 385 -29.07 28.79 -1.69
C SER A 385 -29.24 29.49 -3.04
N VAL A 386 -28.17 30.10 -3.53
CA VAL A 386 -28.11 30.89 -4.77
C VAL A 386 -26.90 30.47 -5.59
N GLY A 387 -26.95 30.67 -6.90
CA GLY A 387 -25.90 30.25 -7.85
C GLY A 387 -24.59 31.06 -7.79
N ILE A 388 -24.48 32.02 -6.86
CA ILE A 388 -23.31 32.87 -6.65
C ILE A 388 -22.87 32.70 -5.20
N VAL A 389 -21.58 32.43 -4.99
CA VAL A 389 -20.96 32.37 -3.65
C VAL A 389 -19.87 33.43 -3.56
N ALA A 390 -19.79 34.11 -2.43
CA ALA A 390 -18.77 35.11 -2.14
C ALA A 390 -17.98 34.67 -0.91
N TRP A 391 -16.69 35.00 -0.88
CA TRP A 391 -15.78 34.64 0.21
C TRP A 391 -14.96 35.85 0.60
N MET A 392 -14.78 36.06 1.90
CA MET A 392 -13.84 37.02 2.44
C MET A 392 -12.55 36.30 2.82
N PHE A 393 -11.43 36.75 2.25
CA PHE A 393 -10.11 36.19 2.51
C PHE A 393 -9.32 37.13 3.41
N VAL A 394 -8.90 36.64 4.58
CA VAL A 394 -7.96 37.33 5.46
C VAL A 394 -6.61 36.66 5.32
N ILE A 395 -5.68 37.31 4.61
CA ILE A 395 -4.33 36.80 4.35
C ILE A 395 -3.35 37.51 5.29
N LYS A 396 -2.66 36.73 6.13
CA LYS A 396 -1.59 37.25 6.99
C LYS A 396 -0.29 37.25 6.18
N THR A 397 0.23 38.44 5.86
CA THR A 397 1.49 38.60 5.12
C THR A 397 2.60 39.12 6.03
N PRO A 398 3.89 38.86 5.72
CA PRO A 398 5.01 39.32 6.56
C PRO A 398 5.09 40.84 6.74
N GLN A 399 4.44 41.61 5.87
CA GLN A 399 4.43 43.07 5.88
C GLN A 399 3.34 43.64 6.81
N PHE A 400 2.37 42.82 7.21
CA PHE A 400 1.24 43.18 8.08
C PHE A 400 1.04 42.05 9.10
N SER A 401 1.90 42.01 10.12
CA SER A 401 1.93 40.95 11.13
C SER A 401 1.29 41.32 12.47
N THR A 402 0.66 42.49 12.58
CA THR A 402 -0.06 42.90 13.81
C THR A 402 -1.46 43.38 13.48
N ALA A 403 -2.39 42.97 14.34
CA ALA A 403 -3.80 43.27 14.30
C ALA A 403 -4.05 44.79 14.21
N ASP A 404 -4.49 45.25 13.05
CA ASP A 404 -5.27 46.47 12.88
C ASP A 404 -6.59 46.08 12.22
N ALA A 405 -7.52 45.59 13.05
CA ALA A 405 -8.95 45.57 12.82
C ALA A 405 -9.65 45.70 14.18
#